data_AF-A0A1V9ZZY7-F1
#
_entry.id   AF-A0A1V9ZZY7-F1
#
_cell.length_a   1.000
_cell.length_b   1.000
_cell.length_c   1.000
_cell.angle_alpha   90.00
_cell.angle_beta   90.00
_cell.angle_gamma   90.00
#
_symmetry.space_group_name_H-M   'P 1'
#
loop_
_entity.id
_entity.type
_entity.pdbx_description
1 polymer ?
#
loop_
_entity_poly.entity_id
_entity_poly.type
_entity_poly.pdbx_seq_one_letter_code
_entity_poly.pdbx_strand_id
1 'polypeptide(L)'
;MLSFNLHTSQENIPKTGRILYVGYYSIHIHDLFPIGVSIYKVTGELPRSLFHRIFILLLVFRHWGCIAGTQNEAIKSYNEGYNCICMLGGGEEAVHGFENESFTRRQRQGFAELALEFDATIALFVTRNGEEMVFNIIGLSRLYEQLLTLPKPSDGTFW
;
A
#
# COMPACT_ATOMS: atom_id res chain seq x y z
N MET A 1 -6.11 -2.62 25.60
CA MET A 1 -5.74 -1.49 24.73
C MET A 1 -4.38 -1.85 24.15
N LEU A 2 -4.34 -2.30 22.89
CA LEU A 2 -3.10 -2.67 22.21
C LEU A 2 -2.39 -1.38 21.77
N SER A 3 -1.23 -1.12 22.34
CA SER A 3 -0.38 0.02 22.00
C SER A 3 0.45 -0.31 20.77
N PHE A 4 0.12 0.27 19.63
CA PHE A 4 0.95 0.19 18.42
C PHE A 4 2.13 1.16 18.58
N ASN A 5 3.29 0.64 19.00
CA ASN A 5 4.54 1.39 18.97
C ASN A 5 5.18 1.24 17.59
N LEU A 6 4.79 2.11 16.65
CA LEU A 6 5.54 2.33 15.42
C LEU A 6 6.88 2.96 15.81
N HIS A 7 7.91 2.15 16.00
CA HIS A 7 9.21 2.58 16.52
C HIS A 7 10.09 3.35 15.52
N THR A 8 9.49 3.96 14.49
CA THR A 8 10.20 4.73 13.46
C THR A 8 9.62 6.13 13.32
N SER A 9 10.33 7.10 13.92
CA SER A 9 10.48 8.49 13.46
C SER A 9 9.24 9.18 12.85
N GLN A 10 8.18 9.36 13.62
CA GLN A 10 7.11 10.32 13.25
C GLN A 10 7.67 11.71 12.92
N GLU A 11 8.82 12.06 13.53
CA GLU A 11 9.60 13.26 13.25
C GLU A 11 10.15 13.36 11.82
N ASN A 12 10.32 12.24 11.11
CA ASN A 12 10.85 12.19 9.74
C ASN A 12 9.73 12.20 8.69
N ILE A 13 8.46 12.17 9.09
CA ILE A 13 7.36 12.31 8.15
C ILE A 13 7.35 13.76 7.63
N PRO A 14 7.48 13.97 6.31
CA PRO A 14 7.38 15.32 5.75
C PRO A 14 6.01 15.91 6.12
N LYS A 15 5.99 17.18 6.55
CA LYS A 15 4.76 17.84 7.02
C LYS A 15 4.09 18.69 5.94
N THR A 16 4.76 18.90 4.82
CA THR A 16 4.35 19.79 3.74
C THR A 16 4.78 19.20 2.39
N GLY A 17 4.09 19.62 1.33
CA GLY A 17 4.39 19.17 -0.03
C GLY A 17 3.66 17.88 -0.41
N ARG A 18 3.97 17.37 -1.60
CA ARG A 18 3.45 16.08 -2.07
C ARG A 18 4.29 14.97 -1.48
N ILE A 19 3.62 13.95 -0.94
CA ILE A 19 4.27 12.82 -0.29
C ILE A 19 3.76 11.54 -0.92
N LEU A 20 4.69 10.66 -1.28
CA LEU A 20 4.41 9.28 -1.63
C LEU A 20 4.93 8.40 -0.51
N TYR A 21 4.01 7.86 0.29
CA TYR A 21 4.35 6.93 1.35
C TYR A 21 4.60 5.56 0.73
N VAL A 22 5.80 5.03 0.89
CA VAL A 22 6.19 3.76 0.27
C VAL A 22 6.62 2.79 1.35
N GLY A 23 5.99 1.63 1.39
CA GLY A 23 6.37 0.59 2.35
C GLY A 23 6.30 -0.79 1.77
N TYR A 24 6.79 -1.76 2.53
CA TYR A 24 6.66 -3.16 2.18
C TYR A 24 5.34 -3.72 2.70
N TYR A 25 4.69 -4.54 1.87
CA TYR A 25 3.54 -5.32 2.29
C TYR A 25 4.02 -6.52 3.11
N SER A 26 3.58 -6.64 4.36
CA SER A 26 3.58 -7.94 5.03
C SER A 26 2.51 -8.83 4.41
N ILE A 27 2.40 -10.08 4.86
CA ILE A 27 1.32 -10.99 4.46
C ILE A 27 -0.08 -10.53 4.90
N HIS A 28 -0.20 -9.39 5.58
CA HIS A 28 -1.45 -8.97 6.19
C HIS A 28 -1.84 -7.53 5.87
N ILE A 29 -3.13 -7.37 5.52
CA ILE A 29 -3.77 -6.08 5.24
C ILE A 29 -3.75 -5.10 6.42
N HIS A 30 -3.39 -5.58 7.61
CA HIS A 30 -3.32 -4.77 8.80
C HIS A 30 -2.17 -3.77 8.78
N ASP A 31 -1.22 -3.81 7.85
CA ASP A 31 -0.19 -2.76 7.76
C ASP A 31 -0.80 -1.40 7.43
N LEU A 32 -1.76 -1.39 6.51
CA LEU A 32 -2.28 -0.16 5.94
C LEU A 32 -3.06 0.69 6.94
N PHE A 33 -3.78 0.05 7.87
CA PHE A 33 -4.63 0.76 8.82
C PHE A 33 -3.82 1.54 9.89
N PRO A 34 -2.90 0.92 10.67
CA PRO A 34 -2.03 1.61 11.61
C PRO A 34 -1.14 2.66 10.94
N ILE A 35 -0.67 2.41 9.72
CA ILE A 35 0.13 3.39 8.96
C ILE A 35 -0.72 4.59 8.58
N GLY A 36 -1.92 4.38 8.03
CA GLY A 36 -2.86 5.47 7.72
C GLY A 36 -3.21 6.30 8.96
N VAL A 37 -3.49 5.66 10.10
CA VAL A 37 -3.74 6.34 11.38
C VAL A 37 -2.52 7.12 11.87
N SER A 38 -1.32 6.55 11.72
CA SER A 38 -0.08 7.20 12.16
C SER A 38 0.22 8.44 11.33
N ILE A 39 0.02 8.37 10.01
CA ILE A 39 0.15 9.52 9.12
C ILE A 39 -0.87 10.58 9.49
N TYR A 40 -2.15 10.21 9.63
CA TYR A 40 -3.22 11.15 9.99
C TYR A 40 -2.93 11.89 11.32
N LYS A 41 -2.40 11.20 12.32
CA LYS A 41 -2.04 11.81 13.61
C LYS A 41 -0.94 12.88 13.49
N VAL A 42 -0.06 12.74 12.51
CA VAL A 42 1.10 13.64 12.33
C VAL A 42 0.79 14.77 11.36
N THR A 43 0.05 14.48 10.28
CA THR A 43 -0.19 15.43 9.18
C THR A 43 -1.60 16.03 9.19
N GLY A 44 -2.55 15.40 9.88
CA GLY A 44 -3.98 15.74 9.79
C GLY A 44 -4.65 15.25 8.50
N GLU A 45 -3.92 14.54 7.63
CA GLU A 45 -4.40 14.08 6.34
C GLU A 45 -4.36 12.56 6.24
N LEU A 46 -5.42 11.97 5.66
CA LEU A 46 -5.44 10.55 5.35
C LEU A 46 -5.06 10.36 3.87
N PRO A 47 -3.92 9.71 3.56
CA PRO A 47 -3.54 9.45 2.18
C PRO A 47 -4.43 8.37 1.54
N ARG A 48 -4.51 8.38 0.21
CA ARG A 48 -5.18 7.35 -0.58
C ARG A 48 -4.29 6.13 -0.74
N SER A 49 -4.80 4.96 -0.38
CA SER A 49 -4.03 3.73 -0.51
C SER A 49 -4.22 3.11 -1.90
N LEU A 50 -3.12 2.83 -2.59
CA LEU A 50 -3.09 2.17 -3.89
C LEU A 50 -3.24 0.64 -3.70
N PHE A 51 -4.38 0.10 -4.11
CA PHE A 51 -4.72 -1.32 -3.95
C PHE A 51 -4.75 -2.09 -5.26
N HIS A 52 -4.47 -3.38 -5.19
CA HIS A 52 -4.74 -4.26 -6.33
C HIS A 52 -6.24 -4.18 -6.71
N ARG A 53 -6.51 -3.97 -8.00
CA ARG A 53 -7.84 -3.66 -8.55
C ARG A 53 -8.94 -4.62 -8.10
N ILE A 54 -8.60 -5.87 -7.82
CA ILE A 54 -9.57 -6.89 -7.40
C ILE A 54 -10.15 -6.59 -6.01
N PHE A 55 -9.35 -6.01 -5.12
CA PHE A 55 -9.83 -5.62 -3.79
C PHE A 55 -10.68 -4.36 -3.85
N ILE A 56 -10.45 -3.48 -4.83
CA ILE A 56 -11.29 -2.29 -5.04
C ILE A 56 -12.73 -2.64 -5.45
N LEU A 57 -12.97 -3.86 -5.95
CA LEU A 57 -14.32 -4.37 -6.19
C LEU A 57 -15.09 -4.64 -4.89
N LEU A 58 -14.39 -4.85 -3.77
CA LEU A 58 -15.01 -4.97 -2.46
C LEU A 58 -15.28 -3.56 -1.91
N LEU A 59 -16.57 -3.22 -1.80
CA LEU A 59 -17.05 -1.86 -1.47
C LEU A 59 -16.44 -1.27 -0.18
N VAL A 60 -16.04 -2.13 0.77
CA VAL A 60 -15.45 -1.70 2.04
C VAL A 60 -14.16 -0.91 1.87
N PHE A 61 -13.31 -1.27 0.89
CA PHE A 61 -12.01 -0.60 0.72
C PHE A 61 -12.13 0.78 0.10
N ARG A 62 -13.11 1.00 -0.78
CA ARG A 62 -13.42 2.34 -1.30
C ARG A 62 -13.86 3.30 -0.20
N HIS A 63 -14.64 2.80 0.77
CA HIS A 63 -15.07 3.61 1.91
C HIS A 63 -13.89 4.03 2.81
N TRP A 64 -12.84 3.21 2.89
CA TRP A 64 -11.60 3.53 3.61
C TRP A 64 -10.59 4.35 2.80
N GLY A 65 -10.99 4.86 1.63
CA GLY A 65 -10.15 5.71 0.80
C GLY A 65 -9.10 4.97 -0.02
N CYS A 66 -9.29 3.67 -0.22
CA CYS A 66 -8.47 2.88 -1.14
C CYS A 66 -8.92 3.15 -2.58
N ILE A 67 -7.96 3.27 -3.49
CA ILE A 67 -8.16 3.45 -4.93
C ILE A 67 -7.41 2.36 -5.70
N ALA A 68 -7.72 2.19 -6.99
CA ALA A 68 -6.98 1.21 -7.79
C ALA A 68 -5.52 1.66 -7.91
N GLY A 69 -4.59 0.71 -7.74
CA GLY A 69 -3.16 0.95 -7.80
C GLY A 69 -2.66 1.08 -9.23
N THR A 70 -3.25 1.98 -10.00
CA THR A 70 -2.80 2.37 -11.33
C THR A 70 -2.20 3.79 -11.27
N GLN A 71 -1.27 4.11 -12.18
CA GLN A 71 -0.70 5.46 -12.25
C GLN A 71 -1.79 6.52 -12.47
N ASN A 72 -2.77 6.25 -13.34
CA ASN A 72 -3.85 7.20 -13.63
C ASN A 72 -4.68 7.56 -12.38
N GLU A 73 -5.00 6.59 -11.53
CA GLU A 73 -5.74 6.88 -10.30
C GLU A 73 -4.87 7.61 -9.27
N ALA A 74 -3.57 7.30 -9.23
CA ALA A 74 -2.63 8.02 -8.38
C ALA A 74 -2.44 9.48 -8.83
N ILE A 75 -2.28 9.73 -10.13
CA ILE A 75 -2.26 11.06 -10.77
C ILE A 75 -3.53 11.84 -10.41
N LYS A 76 -4.69 11.20 -10.58
CA LYS A 76 -5.99 11.81 -10.23
C LYS A 76 -6.05 12.18 -8.75
N SER A 77 -5.62 11.27 -7.87
CA SER A 77 -5.57 11.50 -6.42
C SER A 77 -4.67 12.71 -6.05
N TYR A 78 -3.49 12.81 -6.65
CA TYR A 78 -2.60 13.95 -6.43
C TYR A 78 -3.19 15.28 -6.94
N ASN A 79 -3.83 15.26 -8.10
CA ASN A 79 -4.53 16.43 -8.66
C ASN A 79 -5.69 16.89 -7.77
N GLU A 80 -6.38 15.96 -7.11
CA GLU A 80 -7.43 16.25 -6.12
C GLU A 80 -6.89 16.75 -4.78
N GLY A 81 -5.56 16.79 -4.60
CA GLY A 81 -4.93 17.30 -3.41
C GLY A 81 -4.50 16.23 -2.41
N TYR A 82 -4.75 14.94 -2.66
CA TYR A 82 -4.42 13.87 -1.73
C TYR A 82 -2.99 13.36 -1.91
N ASN A 83 -2.37 12.95 -0.80
CA ASN A 83 -1.16 12.14 -0.80
C ASN A 83 -1.50 10.65 -1.01
N CYS A 84 -0.53 9.84 -1.43
CA CYS A 84 -0.75 8.43 -1.74
C CYS A 84 0.12 7.50 -0.87
N ILE A 85 -0.40 6.31 -0.53
CA ILE A 85 0.36 5.19 0.03
C ILE A 85 0.47 4.09 -1.03
N CYS A 86 1.70 3.60 -1.22
CA CYS A 86 2.04 2.51 -2.10
C CYS A 86 2.75 1.39 -1.33
N MET A 87 2.29 0.15 -1.47
CA MET A 87 2.94 -1.03 -0.89
C MET A 87 3.71 -1.75 -1.98
N LEU A 88 5.04 -1.72 -1.91
CA LEU A 88 5.90 -2.35 -2.90
C LEU A 88 5.70 -3.86 -2.90
N GLY A 89 5.63 -4.42 -4.11
CA GLY A 89 5.49 -5.85 -4.36
C GLY A 89 4.06 -6.39 -4.30
N GLY A 90 3.13 -5.62 -3.74
CA GLY A 90 1.74 -6.04 -3.57
C GLY A 90 1.61 -7.30 -2.71
N GLY A 91 0.41 -7.87 -2.69
CA GLY A 91 0.18 -9.10 -1.93
C GLY A 91 0.68 -10.37 -2.63
N GLU A 92 0.98 -10.32 -3.94
CA GLU A 92 1.59 -11.46 -4.65
C GLU A 92 2.97 -11.78 -4.08
N GLU A 93 3.81 -10.77 -3.82
CA GLU A 93 5.13 -10.98 -3.25
C GLU A 93 5.13 -11.32 -1.77
N ALA A 94 4.15 -10.78 -1.03
CA ALA A 94 3.98 -11.16 0.35
C ALA A 94 3.69 -12.66 0.49
N VAL A 95 2.91 -13.25 -0.44
CA VAL A 95 2.58 -14.68 -0.43
C VAL A 95 3.72 -15.55 -0.98
N HIS A 96 4.39 -15.12 -2.05
CA HIS A 96 5.39 -15.94 -2.74
C HIS A 96 6.81 -15.81 -2.20
N GLY A 97 7.05 -14.88 -1.28
CA GLY A 97 8.36 -14.60 -0.70
C GLY A 97 9.33 -13.94 -1.69
N PHE A 98 10.37 -13.33 -1.14
CA PHE A 98 11.41 -12.63 -1.89
C PHE A 98 12.31 -13.53 -2.76
N GLU A 99 12.25 -14.85 -2.55
CA GLU A 99 13.15 -15.81 -3.19
C GLU A 99 12.80 -16.11 -4.65
N ASN A 100 11.58 -15.77 -5.09
CA ASN A 100 11.18 -15.92 -6.48
C ASN A 100 11.67 -14.72 -7.32
N GLU A 101 12.89 -14.83 -7.85
CA GLU A 101 13.56 -13.82 -8.70
C GLU A 101 12.75 -13.38 -9.94
N SER A 102 11.71 -14.14 -10.32
CA SER A 102 10.84 -13.84 -11.45
C SER A 102 9.91 -12.64 -11.18
N PHE A 103 9.52 -12.38 -9.93
CA PHE A 103 8.68 -11.23 -9.54
C PHE A 103 9.50 -9.95 -9.30
N THR A 104 10.78 -10.07 -8.92
CA THR A 104 11.71 -8.94 -8.78
C THR A 104 12.20 -8.37 -10.10
N ARG A 105 12.02 -9.10 -11.22
CA ARG A 105 12.44 -8.63 -12.57
C ARG A 105 11.48 -7.70 -13.28
N ARG A 106 10.21 -7.57 -12.87
CA ARG A 106 9.34 -6.53 -13.42
C ARG A 106 9.84 -5.17 -12.91
N GLN A 107 10.15 -4.24 -13.81
CA GLN A 107 10.58 -2.90 -13.45
C GLN A 107 9.49 -2.20 -12.63
N ARG A 108 9.67 -2.14 -11.31
CA ARG A 108 8.78 -1.44 -10.38
C ARG A 108 9.09 0.05 -10.37
N GLN A 109 9.17 0.66 -11.55
CA GLN A 109 9.57 2.06 -11.69
C GLN A 109 8.38 3.01 -11.56
N GLY A 110 7.15 2.50 -11.67
CA GLY A 110 5.96 3.35 -11.74
C GLY A 110 5.73 4.24 -10.52
N PHE A 111 6.15 3.83 -9.32
CA PHE A 111 6.09 4.69 -8.12
C PHE A 111 7.16 5.80 -8.15
N ALA A 112 8.33 5.53 -8.71
CA ALA A 112 9.41 6.49 -8.85
C ALA A 112 9.08 7.52 -9.94
N GLU A 113 8.52 7.07 -11.06
CA GLU A 113 7.98 7.94 -12.11
C GLU A 113 6.91 8.88 -11.57
N LEU A 114 5.95 8.35 -10.80
CA LEU A 114 4.91 9.13 -10.15
C LEU A 114 5.50 10.17 -9.17
N ALA A 115 6.52 9.78 -8.41
CA ALA A 115 7.18 10.70 -7.49
C ALA A 115 7.90 11.84 -8.24
N LEU A 116 8.56 11.53 -9.36
CA LEU A 116 9.20 12.54 -10.21
C LEU A 116 8.16 13.48 -10.86
N GLU A 117 7.03 12.94 -11.33
CA GLU A 117 5.97 13.72 -12.00
C GLU A 117 5.36 14.79 -11.08
N PHE A 118 5.17 14.46 -9.79
CA PHE A 118 4.52 15.36 -8.83
C PHE A 118 5.49 16.05 -7.87
N ASP A 119 6.81 15.96 -8.11
CA ASP A 119 7.84 16.41 -7.18
C ASP A 119 7.56 15.92 -5.73
N ALA A 120 7.13 14.66 -5.64
CA ALA A 120 6.69 14.07 -4.39
C ALA A 120 7.88 13.51 -3.60
N THR A 121 7.95 13.87 -2.32
CA THR A 121 8.91 13.27 -1.41
C THR A 121 8.51 11.82 -1.12
N ILE A 122 9.42 10.88 -1.38
CA ILE A 122 9.21 9.48 -1.02
C ILE A 122 9.48 9.31 0.47
N ALA A 123 8.44 8.99 1.23
CA ALA A 123 8.53 8.68 2.65
C ALA A 123 8.48 7.17 2.84
N LEU A 124 9.64 6.56 3.12
CA LEU A 124 9.72 5.13 3.37
C LEU A 124 9.20 4.78 4.77
N PHE A 125 8.40 3.73 4.86
CA PHE A 125 7.98 3.17 6.14
C PHE A 125 8.14 1.65 6.16
N VAL A 126 8.35 1.12 7.36
CA VAL A 126 8.48 -0.31 7.62
C VAL A 126 7.65 -0.64 8.85
N THR A 127 6.71 -1.58 8.73
CA THR A 127 6.06 -2.16 9.89
C THR A 127 7.00 -3.19 10.51
N ARG A 128 7.22 -3.11 11.83
CA ARG A 128 7.92 -4.15 12.60
C ARG A 128 6.91 -4.91 13.44
N ASN A 129 7.17 -6.20 13.66
CA ASN A 129 6.36 -7.10 14.49
C ASN A 129 4.94 -7.36 13.96
N GLY A 130 4.71 -7.22 12.65
CA GLY A 130 3.43 -7.61 12.03
C GLY A 130 3.09 -9.10 12.22
N GLU A 131 4.11 -9.95 12.34
CA GLU A 131 3.95 -11.40 12.60
C GLU A 131 3.40 -11.72 13.99
N GLU A 132 3.68 -10.90 15.00
CA GLU A 132 3.14 -11.05 16.35
C GLU A 132 1.66 -10.64 16.42
N MET A 133 1.19 -9.90 15.41
CA MET A 133 -0.21 -9.50 15.24
C MET A 133 -1.02 -10.58 14.52
N VAL A 134 -1.14 -11.75 15.15
CA VAL A 134 -2.05 -12.82 14.69
C VAL A 134 -3.48 -12.43 15.03
N PHE A 135 -4.08 -11.57 14.22
CA PHE A 135 -5.54 -11.57 14.11
C PHE A 135 -5.93 -12.81 13.32
N ASN A 136 -6.56 -13.75 14.00
CA ASN A 136 -7.03 -15.01 13.42
C ASN A 136 -8.20 -14.73 12.46
N ILE A 137 -7.90 -14.25 11.25
CA ILE A 137 -8.87 -14.07 10.16
C ILE A 137 -8.65 -15.18 9.11
N ILE A 138 -8.75 -16.45 9.54
CA ILE A 138 -8.66 -17.65 8.68
C ILE A 138 -9.57 -17.55 7.44
N GLY A 139 -10.66 -16.78 7.50
CA GLY A 139 -11.55 -16.57 6.37
C GLY A 139 -10.98 -15.67 5.26
N LEU A 140 -10.17 -14.65 5.60
CA LEU A 140 -9.66 -13.70 4.60
C LEU A 140 -8.50 -14.28 3.80
N SER A 141 -7.64 -15.13 4.41
CA SER A 141 -6.53 -15.77 3.70
C SER A 141 -7.03 -16.73 2.62
N ARG A 142 -8.07 -17.52 2.92
CA ARG A 142 -8.72 -18.40 1.92
C ARG A 142 -9.39 -17.63 0.79
N LEU A 143 -10.08 -16.53 1.12
CA LEU A 143 -10.67 -15.66 0.11
C LEU A 143 -9.59 -15.02 -0.77
N TYR A 144 -8.47 -14.60 -0.17
CA TYR A 144 -7.33 -14.04 -0.88
C TYR A 144 -6.69 -15.04 -1.85
N GLU A 145 -6.44 -16.27 -1.40
CA GLU A 145 -5.95 -17.36 -2.27
C GLU A 145 -6.89 -17.63 -3.45
N GLN A 146 -8.21 -17.66 -3.21
CA GLN A 146 -9.20 -17.82 -4.28
C GLN A 146 -9.17 -16.67 -5.29
N LEU A 147 -8.99 -15.42 -4.82
CA LEU A 147 -8.91 -14.25 -5.69
C LEU A 147 -7.63 -14.25 -6.56
N LEU A 148 -6.51 -14.80 -6.08
CA LEU A 148 -5.27 -14.94 -6.85
C LEU A 148 -5.37 -15.97 -7.99
N THR A 149 -6.31 -16.93 -7.91
CA THR A 149 -6.52 -17.93 -8.98
C THR A 149 -7.34 -17.40 -10.16
N LEU A 150 -7.88 -16.19 -10.06
CA LEU A 150 -8.64 -15.58 -11.16
C LEU A 150 -7.71 -15.19 -12.31
N PRO A 151 -8.14 -15.33 -13.57
CA PRO A 151 -7.30 -15.06 -14.73
C PRO A 151 -6.79 -13.61 -14.70
N LYS A 152 -5.45 -13.46 -14.80
CA LYS A 152 -4.80 -12.16 -14.91
C LYS A 152 -5.27 -11.46 -16.19
N PRO A 153 -5.54 -10.15 -16.13
CA PRO A 153 -5.93 -9.42 -17.32
C PRO A 153 -4.73 -9.20 -18.25
N SER A 154 -5.00 -8.97 -19.52
CA SER A 154 -3.99 -8.78 -20.57
C SER A 154 -3.49 -7.33 -20.71
N ASP A 155 -3.93 -6.40 -19.86
CA ASP A 155 -3.88 -4.95 -20.09
C ASP A 155 -2.72 -4.22 -19.38
N GLY A 156 -1.61 -4.90 -19.07
CA GLY A 156 -0.41 -4.24 -18.57
C GLY A 156 -0.60 -3.55 -17.21
N THR A 157 -1.45 -4.13 -16.35
CA THR A 157 -1.56 -3.71 -14.96
C THR A 157 -0.18 -3.67 -14.30
N PHE A 158 0.17 -2.51 -13.75
CA PHE A 158 1.37 -2.31 -12.95
C PHE A 158 1.23 -3.02 -11.61
N TRP A 159 1.44 -4.34 -11.63
CA TRP A 159 2.08 -5.24 -10.65
C TRP A 159 2.39 -6.54 -11.42
#